data_AF-A0A484MBR3-F1
#
_entry.id   AF-A0A484MBR3-F1
#
_cell.length_a   1.000
_cell.length_b   1.000
_cell.length_c   1.000
_cell.angle_alpha   90.00
_cell.angle_beta   90.00
_cell.angle_gamma   90.00
#
_symmetry.space_group_name_H-M   'P 1'
#
loop_
_entity.id
_entity.type
_entity.pdbx_description
1 polymer ?
#
loop_
_entity_poly.entity_id
_entity_poly.type
_entity_poly.pdbx_seq_one_letter_code
_entity_poly.pdbx_strand_id
1 'polypeptide(L)'
;MSVLSQQKSSAGLEDVVFLYRLVPGRAPLSFGLHCALLAGIPQEVVKRAAVILDALKNDRHVERLCSENVLDHDQHCKDAVEKLLAFDVMNGGDIRPFFEDIFPS
;
A
#
# COMPACT_ATOMS: atom_id res chain seq x y z
N MET A 1 1.17 17.94 6.03
CA MET A 1 0.66 17.10 7.14
C MET A 1 -0.87 17.06 7.09
N SER A 2 -1.54 15.96 7.46
CA SER A 2 -3.02 15.87 7.49
C SER A 2 -3.58 16.35 8.83
N VAL A 3 -4.72 17.04 8.81
CA VAL A 3 -5.44 17.48 10.02
C VAL A 3 -5.79 16.29 10.92
N LEU A 4 -6.24 15.18 10.33
CA LEU A 4 -6.64 13.98 11.08
C LEU A 4 -5.45 13.22 11.73
N SER A 5 -4.20 13.52 11.36
CA SER A 5 -3.02 12.85 11.93
C SER A 5 -2.57 13.41 13.28
N GLN A 6 -3.14 14.53 13.74
CA GLN A 6 -2.77 15.16 15.02
C GLN A 6 -3.79 14.91 16.15
N GLN A 7 -4.91 14.27 15.83
CA GLN A 7 -6.00 13.98 16.76
C GLN A 7 -5.77 12.60 17.40
N LYS A 8 -5.14 12.59 18.59
CA LYS A 8 -5.16 11.43 19.49
C LYS A 8 -6.49 11.50 20.24
N SER A 9 -7.31 10.46 20.10
CA SER A 9 -8.54 10.19 20.88
C SER A 9 -9.66 11.24 20.85
N SER A 10 -10.61 11.08 19.93
CA SER A 10 -12.04 11.07 20.31
C SER A 10 -12.84 10.32 19.24
N ALA A 11 -13.83 9.53 19.66
CA ALA A 11 -14.53 8.54 18.86
C ALA A 11 -15.69 9.15 18.06
N GLY A 12 -15.44 10.24 17.31
CA GLY A 12 -16.41 10.87 16.44
C GLY A 12 -15.74 11.54 15.26
N LEU A 13 -16.32 11.44 14.06
CA LEU A 13 -16.00 12.33 12.95
C LEU A 13 -16.19 13.77 13.46
N GLU A 14 -15.13 14.52 13.69
CA GLU A 14 -15.28 15.96 13.89
C GLU A 14 -15.77 16.57 12.57
N ASP A 15 -16.90 17.26 12.57
CA ASP A 15 -17.41 17.90 11.35
C ASP A 15 -16.47 19.03 10.90
N VAL A 16 -16.10 19.03 9.62
CA VAL A 16 -15.31 20.12 9.01
C VAL A 16 -16.26 21.19 8.50
N VAL A 17 -16.06 22.43 8.95
CA VAL A 17 -16.81 23.60 8.50
C VAL A 17 -15.99 24.36 7.46
N PHE A 18 -16.55 24.56 6.27
CA PHE A 18 -15.94 25.37 5.23
C PHE A 18 -16.26 26.86 5.44
N LEU A 19 -15.24 27.67 5.66
CA LEU A 19 -15.41 29.10 5.94
C LEU A 19 -15.63 29.96 4.68
N TYR A 20 -15.41 29.39 3.48
CA TYR A 20 -15.52 30.06 2.17
C TYR A 20 -14.79 31.42 2.09
N ARG A 21 -13.72 31.60 2.88
CA ARG A 21 -12.94 32.83 2.97
C ARG A 21 -11.58 32.64 2.33
N LEU A 22 -11.26 33.52 1.37
CA LEU A 22 -9.91 33.62 0.81
C LEU A 22 -9.01 34.43 1.74
N VAL A 23 -7.82 33.92 2.00
CA VAL A 23 -6.78 34.59 2.81
C VAL A 23 -5.41 34.42 2.12
N PRO A 24 -4.48 35.40 2.24
CA PRO A 24 -3.14 35.27 1.70
C PRO A 24 -2.36 34.11 2.34
N GLY A 25 -1.50 33.45 1.55
CA GLY A 25 -0.64 32.37 2.01
C GLY A 25 -1.12 30.99 1.61
N ARG A 26 -0.62 29.96 2.30
CA ARG A 26 -0.93 28.55 2.04
C ARG A 26 -1.50 27.86 3.28
N ALA A 27 -2.34 26.86 3.09
CA ALA A 27 -2.84 26.03 4.17
C ALA A 27 -1.66 25.27 4.84
N PRO A 28 -1.55 25.29 6.18
CA PRO A 28 -0.49 24.56 6.89
C PRO A 28 -0.74 23.04 6.94
N LEU A 29 -2.01 22.63 6.89
CA LEU A 29 -2.45 21.24 6.95
C LEU A 29 -3.35 20.90 5.75
N SER A 30 -3.37 19.62 5.39
CA SER A 30 -4.23 19.06 4.35
C SER A 30 -5.44 18.36 4.96
N PHE A 31 -6.59 18.47 4.29
CA PHE A 31 -7.87 17.88 4.70
C PHE A 31 -8.25 16.63 3.88
N GLY A 32 -7.34 16.08 3.07
CA GLY A 32 -7.66 15.00 2.13
C GLY A 32 -8.33 13.77 2.75
N LEU A 33 -7.86 13.31 3.92
CA LEU A 33 -8.48 12.20 4.64
C LEU A 33 -9.90 12.54 5.13
N HIS A 34 -10.17 13.81 5.46
CA HIS A 34 -11.49 14.26 5.84
C HIS A 34 -12.45 14.27 4.65
N CYS A 35 -11.98 14.75 3.50
CA CYS A 35 -12.74 14.71 2.26
C CYS A 35 -13.08 13.27 1.85
N ALA A 36 -12.17 12.31 2.05
CA ALA A 36 -12.42 10.90 1.79
C ALA A 36 -13.55 10.33 2.69
N LEU A 37 -13.55 10.69 3.98
CA LEU A 37 -14.64 10.31 4.90
C LEU A 37 -15.98 10.94 4.47
N LEU A 38 -15.99 12.23 4.14
CA LEU A 38 -17.19 12.92 3.65
C LEU A 38 -17.70 12.33 2.34
N ALA A 39 -16.82 11.83 1.49
CA ALA A 39 -17.16 11.15 0.24
C ALA A 39 -17.65 9.70 0.44
N GLY A 40 -17.69 9.18 1.67
CA GLY A 40 -18.15 7.84 1.97
C GLY A 40 -17.13 6.74 1.65
N ILE A 41 -15.84 7.07 1.56
CA ILE A 41 -14.79 6.06 1.41
C ILE A 41 -14.79 5.15 2.66
N PRO A 42 -14.68 3.82 2.50
CA PRO A 42 -14.73 2.90 3.63
C PRO A 42 -13.72 3.22 4.73
N GLN A 43 -14.13 3.05 5.98
CA GLN A 43 -13.38 3.53 7.14
C GLN A 43 -12.02 2.82 7.28
N GLU A 44 -11.94 1.55 6.93
CA GLU A 44 -10.71 0.76 6.90
C GLU A 44 -9.68 1.30 5.90
N VAL A 45 -10.15 1.79 4.74
CA VAL A 45 -9.29 2.42 3.72
C VAL A 45 -8.72 3.73 4.25
N VAL A 46 -9.56 4.59 4.85
CA VAL A 46 -9.12 5.87 5.43
C VAL A 46 -8.16 5.63 6.60
N LYS A 47 -8.45 4.67 7.47
CA LYS A 47 -7.57 4.27 8.58
C LYS A 47 -6.19 3.83 8.06
N ARG A 48 -6.16 2.98 7.02
CA ARG A 48 -4.90 2.54 6.42
C ARG A 48 -4.13 3.71 5.79
N ALA A 49 -4.82 4.61 5.09
CA ALA A 49 -4.20 5.80 4.51
C ALA A 49 -3.57 6.71 5.58
N ALA A 50 -4.19 6.83 6.76
CA ALA A 50 -3.62 7.56 7.89
C ALA A 50 -2.31 6.94 8.40
N VAL A 51 -2.25 5.60 8.51
CA VAL A 51 -1.03 4.87 8.89
C VAL A 51 0.09 5.06 7.85
N ILE A 52 -0.24 4.94 6.55
CA ILE A 52 0.71 5.15 5.45
C ILE A 52 1.26 6.57 5.49
N LEU A 53 0.40 7.57 5.68
CA LEU A 53 0.81 8.96 5.77
C LEU A 53 1.79 9.19 6.92
N ASP A 54 1.55 8.56 8.08
CA ASP A 54 2.47 8.64 9.21
C ASP A 54 3.81 7.96 8.93
N ALA A 55 3.81 6.80 8.27
CA ALA A 55 5.04 6.13 7.86
C ALA A 55 5.87 7.01 6.90
N LEU A 56 5.25 7.57 5.85
CA LEU A 56 5.93 8.42 4.88
C LEU A 56 6.52 9.69 5.50
N LYS A 57 5.83 10.32 6.45
CA LYS A 57 6.36 11.51 7.15
C LYS A 57 7.61 11.22 7.96
N ASN A 58 7.69 10.01 8.51
CA ASN A 58 8.77 9.59 9.38
C ASN A 58 9.82 8.77 8.61
N ASP A 59 9.78 8.78 7.27
CA ASP A 59 10.65 8.02 6.37
C ASP A 59 10.72 6.52 6.72
N ARG A 60 9.59 5.98 7.20
CA ARG A 60 9.46 4.56 7.54
C ARG A 60 8.90 3.79 6.36
N HIS A 61 9.35 2.55 6.24
CA HIS A 61 8.82 1.62 5.27
C HIS A 61 7.33 1.35 5.51
N VAL A 62 6.55 1.39 4.42
CA VAL A 62 5.13 1.02 4.44
C VAL A 62 5.05 -0.47 4.19
N GLU A 63 4.67 -1.25 5.20
CA GLU A 63 4.48 -2.69 5.04
C GLU A 63 3.47 -2.99 3.93
N ARG A 64 3.80 -3.92 3.03
CA ARG A 64 2.85 -4.35 2.01
C ARG A 64 1.69 -5.09 2.70
N LEU A 65 0.46 -4.83 2.26
CA LEU A 65 -0.68 -5.64 2.68
C LEU A 65 -0.54 -7.04 2.04
N CYS A 66 -0.46 -8.07 2.86
CA CYS A 66 -0.49 -9.45 2.39
C CYS A 66 -1.94 -9.88 2.18
N SER A 67 -2.34 -10.04 0.93
CA SER A 67 -3.53 -10.81 0.55
C SER A 67 -3.11 -12.19 0.05
N GLU A 68 -4.04 -13.15 0.03
CA GLU A 68 -3.78 -14.51 -0.48
C GLU A 68 -3.15 -14.46 -1.88
N ASN A 69 -3.79 -13.80 -2.84
CA ASN A 69 -3.25 -13.65 -4.20
C ASN A 69 -1.82 -13.08 -4.26
N VAL A 70 -1.50 -12.16 -3.34
CA VAL A 70 -0.20 -11.51 -3.27
C VAL A 70 0.86 -12.46 -2.68
N LEU A 71 0.48 -13.25 -1.67
CA LEU A 71 1.31 -14.30 -1.11
C LEU A 71 1.54 -15.44 -2.10
N ASP A 72 0.51 -15.83 -2.84
CA ASP A 72 0.58 -16.87 -3.87
C ASP A 72 1.53 -16.45 -4.99
N HIS A 73 1.43 -15.20 -5.45
CA HIS A 73 2.34 -14.66 -6.46
C HIS A 73 3.78 -14.58 -5.96
N ASP A 74 3.99 -14.15 -4.72
CA ASP A 74 5.31 -14.15 -4.09
C ASP A 74 5.90 -15.56 -4.01
N GLN A 75 5.08 -16.55 -3.66
CA GLN A 75 5.51 -17.94 -3.57
C GLN A 75 5.88 -18.47 -4.95
N HIS A 76 5.05 -18.21 -5.96
CA HIS A 76 5.34 -18.58 -7.34
C HIS A 76 6.67 -17.99 -7.84
N CYS A 77 6.93 -16.71 -7.52
CA CYS A 77 8.19 -16.06 -7.83
C CYS A 77 9.38 -16.72 -7.12
N LYS A 78 9.23 -17.09 -5.84
CA LYS A 78 10.28 -17.76 -5.07
C LYS A 78 10.59 -19.14 -5.65
N ASP A 79 9.56 -19.94 -5.93
CA ASP A 79 9.70 -21.27 -6.50
C ASP A 79 10.41 -21.22 -7.87
N ALA A 80 10.08 -20.23 -8.69
CA ALA A 80 10.76 -20.00 -9.97
C ALA A 80 12.26 -19.71 -9.80
N VAL A 81 12.63 -18.87 -8.83
CA VAL A 81 14.03 -18.55 -8.54
C VAL A 81 14.77 -19.78 -8.01
N GLU A 82 14.17 -20.55 -7.11
CA GLU A 82 14.76 -21.79 -6.59
C GLU A 82 15.02 -22.80 -7.71
N LYS A 83 14.05 -23.00 -8.61
CA LYS A 83 14.22 -23.84 -9.79
C LYS A 83 15.35 -23.33 -10.69
N LEU A 84 15.44 -22.02 -10.92
CA LEU A 84 16.49 -21.42 -11.75
C LEU A 84 17.88 -21.66 -11.16
N LEU A 85 18.01 -21.50 -9.84
CA LEU A 85 19.27 -21.72 -9.12
C LEU A 85 19.68 -23.21 -9.12
N ALA A 86 18.71 -24.12 -9.11
CA ALA A 86 18.96 -25.56 -9.19
C ALA A 86 19.24 -26.06 -10.62
N PHE A 87 18.94 -25.27 -11.65
CA PHE A 87 19.08 -25.68 -13.04
C PHE A 87 20.55 -25.65 -13.49
N ASP A 88 21.05 -26.78 -13.98
CA ASP A 88 22.41 -26.92 -14.47
C ASP A 88 22.43 -27.19 -15.99
N VAL A 89 22.84 -26.18 -16.75
CA VAL A 89 22.94 -26.21 -18.21
C VAL A 89 24.05 -27.16 -18.69
N MET A 90 25.10 -27.37 -17.88
CA MET A 90 26.29 -28.11 -18.30
C MET A 90 26.10 -29.62 -18.29
N ASN A 91 25.09 -30.10 -17.56
CA ASN A 91 24.76 -31.52 -17.42
C ASN A 91 23.56 -31.97 -18.29
N GLY A 92 23.25 -31.24 -19.36
CA GLY A 92 22.28 -31.67 -20.38
C GLY A 92 20.81 -31.40 -20.02
N GLY A 93 20.54 -30.44 -19.11
CA GLY A 93 19.18 -30.01 -18.80
C GLY A 93 18.47 -29.38 -20.01
N ASP A 94 17.32 -29.92 -20.40
CA ASP A 94 16.44 -29.29 -21.40
C ASP A 94 15.71 -28.10 -20.76
N ILE A 95 15.89 -26.92 -21.36
CA ILE A 95 15.34 -25.66 -20.84
C ILE A 95 13.82 -25.52 -21.11
N ARG A 96 13.27 -26.30 -22.04
CA ARG A 96 11.85 -26.22 -22.42
C ARG A 96 10.90 -26.62 -21.28
N PRO A 97 11.05 -27.78 -20.62
CA PRO A 97 10.20 -28.14 -19.48
C PRO A 97 10.34 -27.19 -18.30
N PHE A 98 11.51 -26.57 -18.12
CA PHE A 98 11.73 -25.54 -17.09
C PHE A 98 10.83 -24.32 -17.29
N PHE A 99 10.66 -23.84 -18.53
CA PHE A 99 9.78 -22.69 -18.81
C PHE A 99 8.30 -23.03 -18.73
N GLU A 100 7.87 -24.24 -19.12
CA GLU A 100 6.46 -24.67 -19.02
C GLU A 100 5.98 -24.78 -17.56
N ASP A 101 6.86 -25.20 -16.66
CA ASP A 101 6.57 -25.36 -15.24
C ASP A 101 6.60 -24.03 -14.44
N ILE A 102 7.32 -23.02 -14.93
CA ILE A 102 7.42 -21.69 -14.27
C ILE A 102 6.40 -20.69 -14.83
N PHE A 103 6.05 -20.75 -16.11
CA PHE A 103 5.09 -19.85 -16.73
C PHE A 103 3.96 -20.66 -17.39
N PRO A 104 3.04 -21.23 -16.60
CA PRO A 104 1.85 -21.85 -17.15
C PRO A 104 1.04 -20.79 -17.92
N SER A 105 0.62 -21.12 -19.14
CA SER A 105 -0.20 -20.26 -20.01
C SER A 105 -1.57 -19.96 -19.44
#